data_AF-A0A9N9D787-F1
#
_entry.id   AF-A0A9N9D787-F1
#
_cell.length_a   1.000
_cell.length_b   1.000
_cell.length_c   1.000
_cell.angle_alpha   90.00
_cell.angle_beta   90.00
_cell.angle_gamma   90.00
#
_symmetry.space_group_name_H-M   'P 1'
#
loop_
_entity.id
_entity.type
_entity.pdbx_description
1 polymer ?
#
loop_
_entity_poly.entity_id
_entity_poly.type
_entity_poly.pdbx_seq_one_letter_code
_entity_poly.pdbx_strand_id
1 'polypeptide(L)'
;MPVKKVNLEVHSPITKLPPELFAEFCAYLSPNDLFILSKVCRKFYSYLSAPNSFTTQQIWKISRLKFMTCDLMPPPNGMSEKCYVELLITERGCQICKIKKQCKIYWEFGVRCCSGCFFKKTVIIEPYTAWFKSILNYPLELINIMPFINEDGDKYYWKEQLDFEHEQYTVFSHNRSNLQSWLDDKKITFDSIMKYAKDKQELKELKEWVNSLSSFFDYQDHDLNIYHDYHFSPPAYYDLSLSLPLSPWIYNDDELLQPRRRRLQKGMQCLSKKSVCFSRLTTNFIPPALYNAVTVDEGSCS
;
A
#
# COMPACT_ATOMS: atom_id res chain seq x y z
N MET A 1 -62.47 24.41 -5.37
CA MET A 1 -61.84 23.27 -6.06
C MET A 1 -60.60 22.86 -5.27
N PRO A 2 -60.48 21.63 -4.76
CA PRO A 2 -59.25 21.21 -4.10
C PRO A 2 -58.23 20.76 -5.15
N VAL A 3 -57.08 21.42 -5.16
CA VAL A 3 -55.92 21.01 -5.95
C VAL A 3 -55.43 19.68 -5.37
N LYS A 4 -55.67 18.58 -6.08
CA LYS A 4 -55.07 17.27 -5.77
C LYS A 4 -53.55 17.44 -5.86
N LYS A 5 -52.87 17.40 -4.72
CA LYS A 5 -51.42 17.10 -4.69
C LYS A 5 -51.24 15.71 -5.25
N VAL A 6 -50.77 15.63 -6.49
CA VAL A 6 -50.31 14.37 -7.08
C VAL A 6 -49.02 14.02 -6.37
N ASN A 7 -49.10 13.07 -5.45
CA ASN A 7 -47.92 12.47 -4.82
C ASN A 7 -47.33 11.48 -5.82
N LEU A 8 -46.47 11.97 -6.71
CA LEU A 8 -45.64 11.12 -7.56
C LEU A 8 -44.56 10.51 -6.65
N GLU A 9 -44.87 9.41 -5.98
CA GLU A 9 -43.85 8.52 -5.48
C GLU A 9 -43.11 7.93 -6.69
N VAL A 10 -42.08 8.64 -7.15
CA VAL A 10 -41.11 8.13 -8.12
C VAL A 10 -40.28 7.06 -7.42
N HIS A 11 -40.88 5.89 -7.19
CA HIS A 11 -40.16 4.71 -6.75
C HIS A 11 -39.27 4.27 -7.89
N SER A 12 -38.00 4.65 -7.83
CA SER A 12 -37.01 4.26 -8.82
C SER A 12 -36.99 2.73 -8.95
N PRO A 13 -37.17 2.15 -10.16
CA PRO A 13 -37.28 0.70 -10.37
C PRO A 13 -36.10 -0.08 -9.79
N ILE A 14 -34.92 0.54 -9.77
CA ILE A 14 -33.68 -0.03 -9.24
C ILE A 14 -33.77 -0.35 -7.74
N THR A 15 -34.64 0.33 -6.99
CA THR A 15 -34.86 0.06 -5.56
C THR A 15 -35.67 -1.21 -5.33
N LYS A 16 -36.28 -1.80 -6.37
CA LYS A 16 -37.00 -3.06 -6.29
C LYS A 16 -36.14 -4.28 -6.65
N LEU A 17 -34.87 -4.07 -7.01
CA LEU A 17 -33.96 -5.17 -7.30
C LEU A 17 -33.75 -6.05 -6.06
N PRO A 18 -33.70 -7.39 -6.25
CA PRO A 18 -33.17 -8.31 -5.25
C PRO A 18 -31.76 -7.90 -4.80
N PRO A 19 -31.40 -8.12 -3.52
CA PRO A 19 -30.06 -7.82 -3.00
C PRO A 19 -28.92 -8.47 -3.83
N GLU A 20 -29.16 -9.66 -4.38
CA GLU A 20 -28.18 -10.45 -5.14
C GLU A 20 -27.85 -9.75 -6.47
N LEU A 21 -28.87 -9.38 -7.25
CA LEU A 21 -28.68 -8.62 -8.49
C LEU A 21 -28.05 -7.25 -8.22
N PHE A 22 -28.45 -6.60 -7.12
CA PHE A 22 -27.82 -5.34 -6.73
C PHE A 22 -26.32 -5.50 -6.45
N ALA A 23 -25.92 -6.59 -5.77
CA ALA A 23 -24.51 -6.88 -5.50
C ALA A 23 -23.72 -7.15 -6.80
N GLU A 24 -24.32 -7.86 -7.77
CA GLU A 24 -23.71 -8.09 -9.08
C GLU A 24 -23.48 -6.77 -9.84
N PHE A 25 -24.46 -5.88 -9.88
CA PHE A 25 -24.27 -4.55 -10.48
C PHE A 25 -23.14 -3.77 -9.81
N CYS A 26 -23.04 -3.85 -8.47
CA CYS A 26 -22.00 -3.17 -7.71
C CYS A 26 -20.58 -3.71 -8.01
N ALA A 27 -20.42 -4.95 -8.46
CA ALA A 27 -19.13 -5.51 -8.85
C ALA A 27 -18.50 -4.81 -10.08
N TYR A 28 -19.29 -4.06 -10.85
CA TYR A 28 -18.83 -3.27 -11.99
C TYR A 28 -18.53 -1.81 -11.64
N LEU A 29 -18.78 -1.38 -10.40
CA LEU A 29 -18.60 0.01 -9.98
C LEU A 29 -17.24 0.22 -9.32
N SER A 30 -16.63 1.37 -9.58
CA SER A 30 -15.42 1.76 -8.87
C SER A 30 -15.72 2.03 -7.40
N PRO A 31 -14.72 1.97 -6.51
CA PRO A 31 -14.91 2.32 -5.11
C PRO A 31 -15.51 3.70 -4.88
N ASN A 32 -15.13 4.69 -5.71
CA ASN A 32 -15.67 6.04 -5.61
C ASN A 32 -17.16 6.08 -6.00
N ASP A 33 -17.56 5.34 -7.03
CA ASP A 33 -18.96 5.24 -7.45
C ASP A 33 -19.81 4.53 -6.39
N LEU A 34 -19.31 3.46 -5.77
CA LEU A 34 -19.99 2.80 -4.65
C LEU A 34 -20.24 3.76 -3.49
N PHE A 35 -19.27 4.62 -3.19
CA PHE A 35 -19.47 5.65 -2.19
C PHE A 35 -20.52 6.69 -2.58
N ILE A 36 -20.56 7.11 -3.84
CA ILE A 36 -21.60 8.02 -4.33
C ILE A 36 -22.96 7.33 -4.25
N LEU A 37 -23.06 6.08 -4.71
CA LEU A 37 -24.25 5.25 -4.68
C LEU A 37 -24.80 5.06 -3.26
N SER A 38 -23.91 4.88 -2.27
CA SER A 38 -24.28 4.76 -0.86
C SER A 38 -24.99 6.01 -0.31
N LYS A 39 -24.87 7.17 -0.97
CA LYS A 39 -25.51 8.42 -0.58
C LYS A 39 -26.82 8.70 -1.32
N VAL A 40 -27.18 7.90 -2.32
CA VAL A 40 -28.37 8.13 -3.16
C VAL A 40 -29.67 7.84 -2.42
N CYS A 41 -29.76 6.71 -1.70
CA CYS A 41 -30.94 6.36 -0.93
C CYS A 41 -30.62 5.48 0.28
N ARG A 42 -31.56 5.42 1.24
CA ARG A 42 -31.39 4.62 2.48
C ARG A 42 -31.17 3.12 2.21
N LYS A 43 -31.82 2.57 1.18
CA LYS A 43 -31.69 1.15 0.82
C LYS A 43 -30.27 0.84 0.33
N PHE A 44 -29.73 1.66 -0.56
CA PHE A 44 -28.35 1.50 -1.02
C PHE A 44 -27.35 1.73 0.10
N TYR A 45 -27.60 2.73 0.95
CA TYR A 45 -26.80 2.93 2.15
C TYR A 45 -26.75 1.66 3.00
N SER A 46 -27.90 1.03 3.28
CA SER A 46 -27.95 -0.20 4.09
C SER A 46 -27.18 -1.37 3.45
N TYR A 47 -27.27 -1.54 2.13
CA TYR A 47 -26.55 -2.61 1.43
C TYR A 47 -25.04 -2.38 1.36
N LEU A 48 -24.62 -1.12 1.22
CA LEU A 48 -23.21 -0.77 1.03
C LEU A 48 -22.49 -0.38 2.33
N SER A 49 -23.20 -0.23 3.45
CA SER A 49 -22.62 0.27 4.71
C SER A 49 -22.78 -0.66 5.90
N ALA A 50 -23.28 -1.88 5.71
CA ALA A 50 -23.35 -2.88 6.77
C ALA A 50 -21.97 -3.54 7.01
N PRO A 51 -21.25 -3.19 8.11
CA PRO A 51 -19.85 -3.62 8.29
C PRO A 51 -19.70 -5.13 8.47
N ASN A 52 -20.68 -5.81 9.07
CA ASN A 52 -20.61 -7.24 9.35
C ASN A 52 -21.31 -8.11 8.28
N SER A 53 -21.86 -7.49 7.24
CA SER A 53 -22.54 -8.22 6.15
C SER A 53 -21.52 -8.81 5.19
N PHE A 54 -21.55 -10.14 5.02
CA PHE A 54 -20.70 -10.84 4.06
C PHE A 54 -20.82 -10.26 2.65
N THR A 55 -22.05 -10.04 2.17
CA THR A 55 -22.32 -9.47 0.85
C THR A 55 -21.70 -8.07 0.70
N THR A 56 -21.84 -7.23 1.73
CA THR A 56 -21.24 -5.89 1.72
C THR A 56 -19.72 -5.98 1.62
N GLN A 57 -19.08 -6.85 2.41
CA GLN A 57 -17.63 -7.08 2.32
C GLN A 57 -17.20 -7.55 0.93
N GLN A 58 -17.95 -8.47 0.31
CA GLN A 58 -17.63 -8.95 -1.05
C GLN A 58 -17.74 -7.86 -2.10
N ILE A 59 -18.77 -7.02 -2.06
CA ILE A 59 -18.94 -5.90 -3.00
C ILE A 59 -17.70 -4.99 -2.96
N TRP A 60 -17.28 -4.57 -1.77
CA TRP A 60 -16.12 -3.68 -1.61
C TRP A 60 -14.81 -4.37 -1.99
N LYS A 61 -14.64 -5.65 -1.63
CA LYS A 61 -13.45 -6.44 -2.00
C LYS A 61 -13.30 -6.59 -3.51
N ILE A 62 -14.37 -6.98 -4.21
CA ILE A 62 -14.36 -7.17 -5.66
C ILE A 62 -14.06 -5.84 -6.36
N SER A 63 -14.74 -4.78 -5.96
CA SER A 63 -14.50 -3.44 -6.49
C SER A 63 -13.05 -2.98 -6.26
N ARG A 64 -12.51 -3.16 -5.05
CA ARG A 64 -11.10 -2.84 -4.75
C ARG A 64 -10.14 -3.62 -5.63
N LEU A 65 -10.25 -4.95 -5.69
CA LEU A 65 -9.32 -5.78 -6.46
C LEU A 65 -9.36 -5.48 -7.96
N LYS A 66 -10.54 -5.08 -8.48
CA LYS A 66 -10.73 -4.75 -9.90
C LYS A 66 -10.19 -3.36 -10.26
N PHE A 67 -10.38 -2.36 -9.41
CA PHE A 67 -10.11 -0.96 -9.74
C PHE A 67 -8.89 -0.35 -9.02
N MET A 68 -8.36 -1.01 -7.99
CA MET A 68 -7.19 -0.56 -7.22
C MET A 68 -6.05 -1.57 -7.32
N THR A 69 -5.57 -1.79 -8.55
CA THR A 69 -4.53 -2.78 -8.87
C THR A 69 -3.20 -2.54 -8.14
N CYS A 70 -2.93 -1.30 -7.74
CA CYS A 70 -1.75 -0.94 -6.96
C CYS A 70 -1.77 -1.46 -5.52
N ASP A 71 -2.91 -1.91 -4.97
CA ASP A 71 -3.00 -2.40 -3.59
C ASP A 71 -3.82 -3.70 -3.46
N LEU A 72 -3.10 -4.82 -3.57
CA LEU A 72 -3.65 -6.17 -3.49
C LEU A 72 -3.71 -6.74 -2.06
N MET A 73 -3.08 -6.09 -1.07
CA MET A 73 -3.13 -6.60 0.29
C MET A 73 -4.58 -6.59 0.82
N PRO A 74 -5.00 -7.63 1.54
CA PRO A 74 -6.30 -7.63 2.22
C PRO A 74 -6.30 -6.59 3.36
N PRO A 75 -7.49 -6.16 3.82
CA PRO A 75 -7.60 -5.34 5.02
C PRO A 75 -6.92 -6.01 6.23
N PRO A 76 -6.40 -5.22 7.20
CA PRO A 76 -5.96 -5.77 8.47
C PRO A 76 -7.12 -6.41 9.24
N ASN A 77 -6.80 -7.35 10.13
CA ASN A 77 -7.79 -8.00 10.98
C ASN A 77 -8.62 -6.96 11.75
N GLY A 78 -9.94 -7.15 11.77
CA GLY A 78 -10.88 -6.23 12.43
C GLY A 78 -11.26 -4.99 11.60
N MET A 79 -10.64 -4.76 10.43
CA MET A 79 -11.03 -3.67 9.51
C MET A 79 -11.96 -4.18 8.41
N SER A 80 -13.06 -3.46 8.19
CA SER A 80 -13.95 -3.74 7.06
C SER A 80 -13.33 -3.33 5.72
N GLU A 81 -13.66 -4.03 4.64
CA GLU A 81 -13.24 -3.67 3.26
C GLU A 81 -13.64 -2.24 2.91
N LYS A 82 -14.82 -1.78 3.33
CA LYS A 82 -15.25 -0.39 3.12
C LYS A 82 -14.31 0.61 3.79
N CYS A 83 -13.97 0.40 5.07
CA CYS A 83 -13.04 1.28 5.80
C CYS A 83 -11.65 1.25 5.18
N TYR A 84 -11.18 0.07 4.78
CA TYR A 84 -9.90 -0.11 4.12
C TYR A 84 -9.85 0.64 2.79
N VAL A 85 -10.86 0.46 1.93
CA VAL A 85 -11.01 1.19 0.68
C VAL A 85 -11.08 2.70 0.92
N GLU A 86 -11.75 3.17 1.96
CA GLU A 86 -11.82 4.60 2.28
C GLU A 86 -10.44 5.22 2.56
N LEU A 87 -9.52 4.44 3.14
CA LEU A 87 -8.13 4.87 3.33
C LEU A 87 -7.39 4.97 2.00
N LEU A 88 -7.64 4.06 1.05
CA LEU A 88 -6.95 4.00 -0.23
C LEU A 88 -7.38 5.08 -1.23
N ILE A 89 -8.62 5.58 -1.18
CA ILE A 89 -9.14 6.58 -2.13
C ILE A 89 -8.47 7.93 -1.91
N THR A 90 -7.44 8.25 -2.68
CA THR A 90 -6.62 9.46 -2.47
C THR A 90 -7.40 10.76 -2.72
N GLU A 91 -8.40 10.73 -3.59
CA GLU A 91 -9.16 11.89 -4.09
C GLU A 91 -10.01 12.57 -3.00
N ARG A 92 -10.30 11.85 -1.91
CA ARG A 92 -11.06 12.34 -0.76
C ARG A 92 -10.26 13.24 0.19
N GLY A 93 -8.94 13.34 0.02
CA GLY A 93 -8.08 14.17 0.87
C GLY A 93 -7.96 13.71 2.33
N CYS A 94 -7.67 14.64 3.23
CA CYS A 94 -7.46 14.31 4.64
C CYS A 94 -8.77 13.86 5.32
N GLN A 95 -8.79 12.73 6.02
CA GLN A 95 -9.98 12.28 6.75
C GLN A 95 -10.34 13.17 7.94
N ILE A 96 -9.41 13.98 8.43
CA ILE A 96 -9.64 14.87 9.58
C ILE A 96 -10.12 16.24 9.13
N CYS A 97 -9.29 16.98 8.41
CA CYS A 97 -9.65 18.35 8.01
C CYS A 97 -10.46 18.43 6.72
N LYS A 98 -10.69 17.30 6.02
CA LYS A 98 -11.48 17.20 4.77
C LYS A 98 -10.97 18.04 3.60
N ILE A 99 -9.74 18.56 3.69
CA ILE A 99 -9.08 19.31 2.63
C ILE A 99 -8.33 18.33 1.72
N LYS A 100 -8.45 18.53 0.41
CA LYS A 100 -7.66 17.83 -0.61
C LYS A 100 -6.22 18.36 -0.60
N LYS A 101 -5.31 17.57 -0.03
CA LYS A 101 -3.87 17.82 0.05
C LYS A 101 -3.13 16.50 0.15
N GLN A 102 -1.81 16.55 0.04
CA GLN A 102 -0.97 15.37 0.23
C GLN A 102 -1.23 14.77 1.62
N CYS A 103 -1.58 13.50 1.65
CA CYS A 103 -1.88 12.74 2.86
C CYS A 103 -1.12 11.43 2.85
N LYS A 104 -0.70 10.99 4.03
CA LYS A 104 -0.13 9.67 4.28
C LYS A 104 -1.20 8.80 4.93
N ILE A 105 -1.20 7.51 4.63
CA ILE A 105 -1.95 6.52 5.40
C ILE A 105 -1.04 6.09 6.55
N TYR A 106 -1.51 6.29 7.76
CA TYR A 106 -0.88 5.85 9.00
C TYR A 106 -1.58 4.56 9.41
N TRP A 107 -1.01 3.43 8.99
CA TRP A 107 -1.64 2.10 9.11
C TRP A 107 -1.79 1.65 10.56
N GLU A 108 -0.85 2.08 11.41
CA GLU A 108 -0.81 1.86 12.86
C GLU A 108 -2.07 2.40 13.55
N PHE A 109 -2.68 3.43 12.97
CA PHE A 109 -3.86 4.11 13.51
C PHE A 109 -5.09 3.96 12.60
N GLY A 110 -4.94 3.27 11.45
CA GLY A 110 -6.02 3.12 10.47
C GLY A 110 -6.58 4.44 9.95
N VAL A 111 -5.74 5.47 9.79
CA VAL A 111 -6.15 6.82 9.40
C VAL A 111 -5.33 7.37 8.25
N ARG A 112 -5.97 8.08 7.33
CA ARG A 112 -5.33 8.88 6.29
C ARG A 112 -5.46 10.35 6.59
N CYS A 113 -4.33 11.01 6.84
CA CYS A 113 -4.33 12.44 7.11
C CYS A 113 -3.07 13.14 6.60
N CYS A 114 -3.13 14.48 6.57
CA CYS A 114 -1.96 15.30 6.27
C CYS A 114 -1.07 15.41 7.53
N SER A 115 0.21 15.73 7.33
CA SER A 115 1.18 15.98 8.41
C SER A 115 0.66 16.93 9.49
N GLY A 116 0.07 18.07 9.10
CA GLY A 116 -0.47 19.03 10.07
C GLY A 116 -1.65 18.51 10.91
N CYS A 117 -2.38 17.49 10.44
CA CYS A 117 -3.41 16.82 11.24
C CYS A 117 -2.81 15.70 12.08
N PHE A 118 -1.82 14.99 11.55
CA PHE A 118 -1.07 13.97 12.26
C PHE A 118 -0.46 14.53 13.55
N PHE A 119 0.32 15.61 13.47
CA PHE A 119 0.94 16.22 14.66
C PHE A 119 -0.07 16.81 15.65
N LYS A 120 -1.26 17.21 15.20
CA LYS A 120 -2.35 17.69 16.09
C LYS A 120 -3.06 16.56 16.83
N LYS A 121 -2.99 15.35 16.30
CA LYS A 121 -3.72 14.17 16.79
C LYS A 121 -2.81 13.13 17.44
N THR A 122 -1.51 13.39 17.45
CA THR A 122 -0.53 12.52 18.09
C THR A 122 0.07 13.18 19.31
N VAL A 123 0.54 12.34 20.23
CA VAL A 123 1.36 12.74 21.37
C VAL A 123 2.67 11.98 21.31
N ILE A 124 3.75 12.65 21.67
CA ILE A 124 5.07 12.04 21.82
C ILE A 124 5.19 11.59 23.28
N ILE A 125 5.58 10.34 23.49
CA ILE A 125 5.87 9.82 24.83
C ILE A 125 7.31 9.32 24.83
N GLU A 126 8.18 10.10 25.48
CA GLU A 126 9.57 9.71 25.73
C GLU A 126 9.65 8.91 27.05
N PRO A 127 10.09 7.64 27.01
CA PRO A 127 10.13 6.80 28.20
C PRO A 127 11.23 7.16 29.22
N TYR A 128 12.18 8.04 28.85
CA TYR A 128 13.45 8.17 29.57
C TYR A 128 13.65 9.44 30.40
N THR A 129 12.67 10.35 30.43
CA THR A 129 12.82 11.57 31.22
C THR A 129 12.03 11.48 32.53
N ALA A 130 12.74 11.51 33.67
CA ALA A 130 12.17 11.32 35.00
C ALA A 130 11.09 12.36 35.39
N TRP A 131 11.08 13.53 34.74
CA TRP A 131 10.05 14.57 34.91
C TRP A 131 8.72 14.23 34.23
N PHE A 132 8.71 13.31 33.26
CA PHE A 132 7.51 12.91 32.54
C PHE A 132 6.62 11.93 33.31
N LYS A 133 7.11 11.20 34.32
CA LYS A 133 6.25 10.34 35.17
C LYS A 133 5.12 11.12 35.86
N SER A 134 5.30 12.43 36.09
CA SER A 134 4.27 13.32 36.65
C SER A 134 3.32 13.91 35.58
N ILE A 135 3.63 13.74 34.29
CA ILE A 135 2.87 14.26 33.14
C ILE A 135 2.19 13.13 32.35
N LEU A 136 2.73 11.90 32.46
CA LEU A 136 2.11 10.69 31.94
C LEU A 136 0.80 10.46 32.68
N ASN A 137 -0.29 10.96 32.09
CA ASN A 137 -1.66 10.59 32.45
C ASN A 137 -1.98 9.12 32.15
N TYR A 138 -0.99 8.30 31.78
CA TYR A 138 -1.16 6.94 31.29
C TYR A 138 -0.19 5.96 31.96
N PRO A 139 -0.66 4.77 32.37
CA PRO A 139 0.17 3.69 32.90
C PRO A 139 1.20 3.17 31.88
N LEU A 140 2.43 2.90 32.32
CA LEU A 140 3.51 2.38 31.46
C LEU A 140 3.17 1.04 30.79
N GLU A 141 2.47 0.16 31.51
CA GLU A 141 2.01 -1.14 31.01
C GLU A 141 1.11 -0.99 29.78
N LEU A 142 0.24 0.03 29.79
CA LEU A 142 -0.60 0.38 28.65
C LEU A 142 0.24 0.95 27.52
N ILE A 143 1.08 1.97 27.78
CA ILE A 143 1.93 2.60 26.76
C ILE A 143 2.78 1.57 26.01
N ASN A 144 3.33 0.59 26.71
CA ASN A 144 4.22 -0.42 26.13
C ASN A 144 3.53 -1.34 25.11
N ILE A 145 2.21 -1.49 25.17
CA ILE A 145 1.45 -2.31 24.21
C ILE A 145 0.79 -1.49 23.11
N MET A 146 0.71 -0.17 23.25
CA MET A 146 0.01 0.69 22.29
C MET A 146 0.69 0.71 20.92
N PRO A 147 -0.09 0.76 19.82
CA PRO A 147 0.47 1.05 18.50
C PRO A 147 1.12 2.43 18.48
N PHE A 148 2.24 2.54 17.77
CA PHE A 148 2.99 3.78 17.66
C PHE A 148 3.65 3.90 16.30
N ILE A 149 4.02 5.12 15.95
CA ILE A 149 4.85 5.40 14.78
C ILE A 149 6.20 5.89 15.25
N ASN A 150 7.25 5.40 14.62
CA ASN A 150 8.61 5.89 14.84
C ASN A 150 8.95 6.87 13.70
N GLU A 151 8.99 8.16 14.03
CA GLU A 151 9.48 9.21 13.13
C GLU A 151 10.59 9.95 13.86
N ASP A 152 11.76 10.07 13.22
CA ASP A 152 12.95 10.76 13.74
C ASP A 152 13.46 10.27 15.11
N GLY A 153 13.17 9.02 15.47
CA GLY A 153 13.57 8.42 16.76
C GLY A 153 12.52 8.57 17.86
N ASP A 154 11.50 9.38 17.63
CA ASP A 154 10.40 9.61 18.56
C ASP A 154 9.22 8.67 18.30
N LYS A 155 8.58 8.24 19.39
CA LYS A 155 7.36 7.43 19.33
C LYS A 155 6.13 8.32 19.41
N TYR A 156 5.37 8.35 18.33
CA TYR A 156 4.10 9.04 18.23
C TYR A 156 2.95 8.06 18.51
N TYR A 157 2.04 8.46 19.37
CA TYR A 157 0.83 7.69 19.72
C TYR A 157 -0.41 8.48 19.32
N TRP A 158 -1.44 7.80 18.81
CA TRP A 158 -2.69 8.45 18.45
C TRP A 158 -3.48 8.82 19.71
N LYS A 159 -3.75 10.12 19.90
CA LYS A 159 -4.30 10.65 21.15
C LYS A 159 -5.66 10.05 21.49
N GLU A 160 -6.61 10.04 20.57
CA GLU A 160 -7.95 9.53 20.85
C GLU A 160 -7.96 8.02 21.15
N GLN A 161 -7.06 7.27 20.53
CA GLN A 161 -6.93 5.83 20.79
C GLN A 161 -6.34 5.62 22.18
N LEU A 162 -5.31 6.40 22.53
CA LEU A 162 -4.68 6.33 23.82
C LEU A 162 -5.65 6.71 24.96
N ASP A 163 -6.43 7.78 24.78
CA ASP A 163 -7.46 8.21 25.72
C ASP A 163 -8.51 7.12 25.92
N PHE A 164 -9.04 6.55 24.82
CA PHE A 164 -10.04 5.48 24.88
C PHE A 164 -9.52 4.23 25.60
N GLU A 165 -8.32 3.75 25.26
CA GLU A 165 -7.77 2.54 25.88
C GLU A 165 -7.40 2.79 27.35
N HIS A 166 -7.05 4.02 27.72
CA HIS A 166 -6.83 4.40 29.10
C HIS A 166 -8.12 4.37 29.93
N GLU A 167 -9.23 4.89 29.39
CA GLU A 167 -10.54 4.78 30.05
C GLU A 167 -10.87 3.31 30.35
N GLN A 168 -10.66 2.42 29.36
CA GLN A 168 -10.86 0.98 29.54
C GLN A 168 -9.90 0.38 30.59
N TYR A 169 -8.62 0.76 30.56
CA TYR A 169 -7.64 0.33 31.55
C TYR A 169 -8.09 0.64 32.98
N THR A 170 -8.60 1.86 33.23
CA THR A 170 -9.03 2.27 34.58
C THR A 170 -10.17 1.39 35.12
N VAL A 171 -11.06 0.91 34.26
CA VAL A 171 -12.15 -0.01 34.64
C VAL A 171 -11.58 -1.33 35.14
N PHE A 172 -10.64 -1.93 34.42
CA PHE A 172 -10.03 -3.21 34.78
C PHE A 172 -9.00 -3.12 35.91
N SER A 173 -8.48 -1.93 36.20
CA SER A 173 -7.40 -1.73 37.18
C SER A 173 -7.71 -2.22 38.61
N HIS A 174 -8.99 -2.33 38.96
CA HIS A 174 -9.46 -2.82 40.26
C HIS A 174 -9.26 -4.34 40.45
N ASN A 175 -9.08 -5.10 39.37
CA ASN A 175 -8.84 -6.54 39.42
C ASN A 175 -7.63 -6.91 38.56
N ARG A 176 -6.54 -7.30 39.22
CA ARG A 176 -5.26 -7.59 38.57
C ARG A 176 -5.31 -8.74 37.56
N SER A 177 -6.06 -9.82 37.81
CA SER A 177 -6.15 -10.94 36.87
C SER A 177 -6.91 -10.55 35.60
N ASN A 178 -8.00 -9.80 35.75
CA ASN A 178 -8.78 -9.31 34.62
C ASN A 178 -7.98 -8.28 33.81
N LEU A 179 -7.24 -7.40 34.49
CA LEU A 179 -6.37 -6.43 33.85
C LEU A 179 -5.30 -7.11 32.99
N GLN A 180 -4.61 -8.12 33.54
CA GLN A 180 -3.55 -8.80 32.79
C GLN A 180 -4.11 -9.51 31.55
N SER A 181 -5.22 -10.24 31.70
CA SER A 181 -5.89 -10.88 30.56
C SER A 181 -6.27 -9.86 29.49
N TRP A 182 -6.81 -8.71 29.90
CA TRP A 182 -7.17 -7.64 28.97
C TRP A 182 -5.95 -7.03 28.27
N LEU A 183 -4.85 -6.80 28.99
CA LEU A 183 -3.59 -6.30 28.41
C LEU A 183 -3.01 -7.30 27.40
N ASP A 184 -3.06 -8.59 27.70
CA ASP A 184 -2.57 -9.65 26.83
C ASP A 184 -3.38 -9.71 25.53
N ASP A 185 -4.71 -9.67 25.61
CA ASP A 185 -5.62 -9.63 24.45
C ASP A 185 -5.39 -8.38 23.58
N LYS A 186 -5.21 -7.22 24.22
CA LYS A 186 -4.92 -5.96 23.54
C LYS A 186 -3.56 -5.99 22.86
N LYS A 187 -2.54 -6.53 23.53
CA LYS A 187 -1.21 -6.69 22.96
C LYS A 187 -1.23 -7.53 21.70
N ILE A 188 -1.94 -8.67 21.70
CA ILE A 188 -2.10 -9.50 20.49
C ILE A 188 -2.71 -8.69 19.33
N THR A 189 -3.75 -7.91 19.63
CA THR A 189 -4.43 -7.07 18.64
C THR A 189 -3.49 -5.98 18.09
N PHE A 190 -2.79 -5.27 18.97
CA PHE A 190 -1.89 -4.18 18.60
C PHE A 190 -0.63 -4.66 17.89
N ASP A 191 -0.06 -5.79 18.29
CA ASP A 191 1.05 -6.43 17.60
C ASP A 191 0.65 -6.84 16.16
N SER A 192 -0.58 -7.32 15.96
CA SER A 192 -1.10 -7.61 14.62
C SER A 192 -1.22 -6.36 13.74
N ILE A 193 -1.63 -5.23 14.32
CA ILE A 193 -1.72 -3.94 13.62
C ILE A 193 -0.33 -3.44 13.24
N MET A 194 0.60 -3.46 14.20
CA MET A 194 1.99 -3.04 13.99
C MET A 194 2.69 -3.89 12.93
N LYS A 195 2.47 -5.21 12.94
CA LYS A 195 2.98 -6.12 11.90
C LYS A 195 2.43 -5.75 10.53
N TYR A 196 1.11 -5.54 10.42
CA TYR A 196 0.49 -5.16 9.15
C TYR A 196 1.04 -3.84 8.60
N ALA A 197 1.21 -2.83 9.46
CA ALA A 197 1.80 -1.55 9.08
C ALA A 197 3.23 -1.70 8.56
N LYS A 198 4.03 -2.54 9.23
CA LYS A 198 5.38 -2.87 8.79
C LYS A 198 5.39 -3.56 7.42
N ASP A 199 4.56 -4.58 7.23
CA ASP A 199 4.45 -5.29 5.95
C ASP A 199 4.07 -4.32 4.81
N LYS A 200 3.17 -3.37 5.10
CA LYS A 200 2.79 -2.29 4.17
C LYS A 200 3.95 -1.38 3.79
N GLN A 201 4.77 -1.00 4.78
CA GLN A 201 5.95 -0.17 4.54
C GLN A 201 6.97 -0.91 3.68
N GLU A 202 7.29 -2.16 4.02
CA GLU A 202 8.24 -2.99 3.26
C GLU A 202 7.79 -3.18 1.81
N LEU A 203 6.49 -3.40 1.58
CA LEU A 203 5.95 -3.51 0.22
C LEU A 203 6.00 -2.20 -0.56
N LYS A 204 5.84 -1.06 0.11
CA LYS A 204 5.99 0.25 -0.52
C LYS A 204 7.43 0.48 -0.97
N GLU A 205 8.39 0.22 -0.09
CA GLU A 205 9.82 0.34 -0.39
C GLU A 205 10.24 -0.61 -1.53
N LEU A 206 9.70 -1.84 -1.54
CA LEU A 206 9.95 -2.79 -2.62
C LEU A 206 9.42 -2.28 -3.97
N LYS A 207 8.21 -1.72 -4.01
CA LYS A 207 7.63 -1.14 -5.23
C LYS A 207 8.45 0.04 -5.74
N GLU A 208 8.86 0.94 -4.84
CA GLU A 208 9.73 2.07 -5.18
C GLU A 208 11.07 1.58 -5.75
N TRP A 209 11.66 0.54 -5.17
CA TRP A 209 12.89 -0.07 -5.68
C TRP A 209 12.72 -0.72 -7.05
N VAL A 210 11.64 -1.49 -7.27
CA VAL A 210 11.34 -2.11 -8.57
C VAL A 210 11.14 -1.03 -9.65
N ASN A 211 10.40 0.04 -9.34
CA ASN A 211 10.19 1.16 -10.26
C ASN A 211 11.50 1.90 -10.57
N SER A 212 12.40 2.02 -9.58
CA SER A 212 13.73 2.60 -9.81
C SER A 212 14.57 1.71 -10.72
N LEU A 213 14.47 0.38 -10.60
CA LEU A 213 15.17 -0.54 -11.49
C LEU A 213 14.62 -0.53 -12.91
N SER A 214 13.29 -0.54 -13.10
CA SER A 214 12.71 -0.49 -14.44
C SER A 214 13.17 0.77 -15.18
N SER A 215 13.16 1.92 -14.50
CA SER A 215 13.69 3.17 -15.06
C SER A 215 15.18 3.12 -15.43
N PHE A 216 15.97 2.29 -14.74
CA PHE A 216 17.39 2.11 -15.04
C PHE A 216 17.61 1.19 -16.25
N PHE A 217 16.81 0.13 -16.40
CA PHE A 217 16.89 -0.77 -17.56
C PHE A 217 16.33 -0.13 -18.83
N ASP A 218 15.25 0.65 -18.73
CA ASP A 218 14.69 1.42 -19.85
C ASP A 218 15.70 2.45 -20.41
N TYR A 219 16.57 2.98 -19.54
CA TYR A 219 17.63 3.91 -19.94
C TYR A 219 18.79 3.21 -20.68
N GLN A 220 19.10 1.95 -20.35
CA GLN A 220 20.15 1.20 -21.02
C GLN A 220 19.75 0.70 -22.42
N ASP A 221 18.46 0.46 -22.64
CA ASP A 221 17.95 0.06 -23.97
C ASP A 221 17.95 1.23 -24.96
N HIS A 222 17.80 2.47 -24.46
CA HIS A 222 17.90 3.67 -25.27
C HIS A 222 19.35 3.96 -25.74
N ASP A 223 20.37 3.64 -24.95
CA ASP A 223 21.78 3.80 -25.33
C ASP A 223 22.28 2.70 -26.28
N LEU A 224 21.71 1.49 -26.24
CA LEU A 224 22.05 0.42 -27.19
C LEU A 224 21.39 0.61 -28.56
N ASN A 225 20.22 1.27 -28.63
CA ASN A 225 19.58 1.62 -29.90
C ASN A 225 20.23 2.81 -30.63
N ILE A 226 21.06 3.63 -29.97
CA ILE A 226 21.84 4.68 -30.64
C ILE A 226 23.04 4.10 -31.43
N TYR A 227 23.46 2.86 -31.13
CA TYR A 227 24.60 2.22 -31.81
C TYR A 227 24.24 1.31 -32.99
N HIS A 228 22.95 1.04 -33.23
CA HIS A 228 22.52 0.13 -34.31
C HIS A 228 22.11 0.81 -35.63
N ASP A 229 22.16 2.16 -35.72
CA ASP A 229 21.71 2.91 -36.90
C ASP A 229 22.83 3.35 -37.88
N TYR A 230 24.03 2.79 -37.75
CA TYR A 230 25.06 2.92 -38.79
C TYR A 230 24.99 1.73 -39.76
N HIS A 231 24.27 1.94 -40.86
CA HIS A 231 24.29 1.12 -42.07
C HIS A 231 25.74 0.78 -42.50
N PHE A 232 26.10 -0.49 -42.38
CA PHE A 232 27.30 -1.06 -43.02
C PHE A 232 26.94 -1.45 -44.47
N SER A 233 27.17 -0.55 -45.41
CA SER A 233 27.33 -0.92 -46.82
C SER A 233 28.79 -1.34 -47.04
N PRO A 234 29.08 -2.51 -47.62
CA PRO A 234 30.46 -2.94 -47.85
C PRO A 234 30.99 -2.33 -49.16
N PRO A 235 32.16 -1.64 -49.19
CA PRO A 235 32.81 -1.35 -50.44
C PRO A 235 33.77 -2.47 -50.85
N ALA A 236 33.78 -2.72 -52.15
CA ALA A 236 34.53 -3.73 -52.86
C ALA A 236 36.04 -3.43 -52.98
N TYR A 237 36.83 -4.50 -52.92
CA TYR A 237 38.03 -4.84 -53.70
C TYR A 237 38.91 -3.71 -54.30
N TYR A 238 40.11 -3.52 -53.75
CA TYR A 238 41.38 -3.40 -54.50
C TYR A 238 42.60 -3.72 -53.62
N ASP A 239 43.69 -4.03 -54.31
CA ASP A 239 44.76 -4.98 -53.99
C ASP A 239 46.09 -4.28 -53.63
N LEU A 240 46.91 -4.98 -52.83
CA LEU A 240 48.37 -4.92 -52.60
C LEU A 240 49.16 -3.59 -52.66
N SER A 241 49.83 -3.21 -51.55
CA SER A 241 51.30 -3.43 -51.37
C SER A 241 51.96 -2.58 -50.25
N LEU A 242 52.73 -3.29 -49.41
CA LEU A 242 54.01 -2.95 -48.76
C LEU A 242 54.20 -1.76 -47.79
N SER A 243 54.83 -2.14 -46.67
CA SER A 243 55.80 -1.43 -45.80
C SER A 243 55.29 -0.68 -44.56
N LEU A 244 55.58 -1.29 -43.40
CA LEU A 244 55.76 -0.64 -42.09
C LEU A 244 57.05 0.21 -42.12
N PRO A 245 57.14 1.30 -41.32
CA PRO A 245 57.85 1.15 -40.04
C PRO A 245 57.28 1.94 -38.83
N LEU A 246 57.31 1.26 -37.67
CA LEU A 246 57.62 1.68 -36.29
C LEU A 246 57.20 3.08 -35.76
N SER A 247 56.35 3.11 -34.71
CA SER A 247 56.65 3.51 -33.30
C SER A 247 55.34 3.86 -32.50
N PRO A 248 55.31 4.13 -31.18
CA PRO A 248 54.84 3.16 -30.17
C PRO A 248 53.86 3.76 -29.15
N TRP A 249 52.63 3.25 -29.04
CA TRP A 249 51.82 3.47 -27.83
C TRP A 249 51.04 2.19 -27.50
N ILE A 250 51.66 1.35 -26.68
CA ILE A 250 50.93 0.35 -25.88
C ILE A 250 50.27 1.14 -24.75
N TYR A 251 48.94 1.22 -24.74
CA TYR A 251 48.19 1.50 -23.53
C TYR A 251 47.32 0.28 -23.23
N ASN A 252 47.48 -0.25 -22.03
CA ASN A 252 46.83 -1.47 -21.55
C ASN A 252 45.33 -1.21 -21.31
N ASP A 253 44.47 -1.94 -22.02
CA ASP A 253 43.00 -1.93 -21.84
C ASP A 253 42.48 -2.85 -20.71
N ASP A 254 43.34 -3.22 -19.75
CA ASP A 254 42.96 -4.10 -18.64
C ASP A 254 42.48 -3.36 -17.36
N GLU A 255 42.62 -2.03 -17.29
CA GLU A 255 42.23 -1.26 -16.09
C GLU A 255 40.75 -0.81 -16.06
N LEU A 256 40.03 -0.84 -17.20
CA LEU A 256 38.63 -0.40 -17.30
C LEU A 256 37.59 -1.51 -17.02
N LEU A 257 38.01 -2.79 -16.98
CA LEU A 257 37.12 -3.93 -16.78
C LEU A 257 37.03 -4.43 -15.31
N GLN A 258 38.01 -4.05 -14.48
CA GLN A 258 38.06 -4.43 -13.06
C GLN A 258 36.94 -3.82 -12.19
N PRO A 259 36.54 -2.55 -12.35
CA PRO A 259 35.46 -1.96 -11.54
C PRO A 259 34.07 -2.51 -11.91
N ARG A 260 33.86 -2.89 -13.18
CA ARG A 260 32.58 -3.41 -13.69
C ARG A 260 32.28 -4.82 -13.17
N ARG A 261 33.27 -5.72 -13.13
CA ARG A 261 33.10 -7.08 -12.57
C ARG A 261 32.81 -7.07 -11.06
N ARG A 262 33.40 -6.15 -10.29
CA ARG A 262 33.16 -6.02 -8.84
C ARG A 262 31.75 -5.50 -8.51
N ARG A 263 31.15 -4.64 -9.36
CA ARG A 263 29.75 -4.19 -9.20
C ARG A 263 28.75 -5.30 -9.51
N LEU A 264 29.00 -6.10 -10.55
CA LEU A 264 28.15 -7.26 -10.90
C LEU A 264 28.17 -8.33 -9.80
N GLN A 265 29.34 -8.68 -9.25
CA GLN A 265 29.44 -9.66 -8.15
C GLN A 265 28.78 -9.18 -6.85
N LYS A 266 28.90 -7.88 -6.50
CA LYS A 266 28.18 -7.29 -5.36
C LYS A 266 26.66 -7.26 -5.57
N GLY A 267 26.20 -6.98 -6.81
CA GLY A 267 24.80 -7.07 -7.19
C GLY A 267 24.23 -8.49 -7.04
N MET A 268 24.99 -9.49 -7.51
CA MET A 268 24.61 -10.91 -7.42
C MET A 268 24.59 -11.47 -5.99
N GLN A 269 25.49 -11.02 -5.10
CA GLN A 269 25.43 -11.39 -3.68
C GLN A 269 24.25 -10.75 -2.95
N CYS A 270 23.82 -9.54 -3.34
CA CYS A 270 22.59 -8.93 -2.85
C CYS A 270 21.32 -9.64 -3.35
N LEU A 271 21.35 -10.15 -4.60
CA LEU A 271 20.26 -10.94 -5.20
C LEU A 271 20.00 -12.25 -4.43
N SER A 272 21.05 -12.94 -3.98
CA SER A 272 20.93 -14.18 -3.19
C SER A 272 20.28 -13.96 -1.82
N LYS A 273 20.55 -12.85 -1.13
CA LYS A 273 19.96 -12.56 0.19
C LYS A 273 18.51 -12.08 0.09
N LYS A 274 18.14 -11.40 -0.99
CA LYS A 274 16.78 -10.88 -1.20
C LYS A 274 15.82 -11.91 -1.85
N SER A 275 16.32 -12.88 -2.62
CA SER A 275 15.48 -13.97 -3.15
C SER A 275 14.91 -14.88 -2.05
N VAL A 276 15.61 -15.00 -0.91
CA VAL A 276 15.13 -15.71 0.28
C VAL A 276 13.94 -15.01 0.95
N CYS A 277 13.83 -13.67 0.85
CA CYS A 277 12.63 -12.95 1.27
C CYS A 277 11.48 -13.12 0.26
N PHE A 278 11.80 -13.17 -1.04
CA PHE A 278 10.81 -13.36 -2.10
C PHE A 278 10.09 -14.71 -2.00
N SER A 279 10.81 -15.80 -1.72
CA SER A 279 10.21 -17.14 -1.56
C SER A 279 9.32 -17.28 -0.31
N ARG A 280 9.53 -16.44 0.73
CA ARG A 280 8.66 -16.39 1.92
C ARG A 280 7.37 -15.58 1.72
N LEU A 281 7.38 -14.59 0.83
CA LEU A 281 6.21 -13.74 0.55
C LEU A 281 5.28 -14.37 -0.50
N THR A 282 5.82 -15.05 -1.51
CA THR A 282 5.02 -15.67 -2.57
C THR A 282 4.28 -16.92 -2.11
N THR A 283 4.85 -17.69 -1.18
CA THR A 283 4.23 -18.92 -0.65
C THR A 283 3.07 -18.68 0.32
N ASN A 284 2.98 -17.49 0.92
CA ASN A 284 1.95 -17.18 1.93
C ASN A 284 0.76 -16.35 1.41
N PHE A 285 0.85 -15.75 0.21
CA PHE A 285 -0.13 -14.73 -0.19
C PHE A 285 -0.67 -14.82 -1.63
N ILE A 286 -0.16 -15.73 -2.48
CA ILE A 286 -0.62 -15.86 -3.88
C ILE A 286 -1.12 -17.30 -4.14
N PRO A 287 -2.42 -17.51 -4.42
CA PRO A 287 -2.92 -18.80 -4.88
C PRO A 287 -2.30 -19.18 -6.24
N PRO A 288 -1.95 -20.45 -6.49
CA PRO A 288 -1.33 -20.91 -7.74
C PRO A 288 -2.15 -20.63 -9.02
N ALA A 289 -3.43 -20.29 -8.90
CA ALA A 289 -4.35 -20.11 -10.03
C ALA A 289 -4.14 -18.80 -10.83
N LEU A 290 -3.27 -17.88 -10.38
CA LEU A 290 -3.02 -16.60 -11.07
C LEU A 290 -1.75 -16.59 -11.94
N TYR A 291 -1.01 -17.70 -12.04
CA TYR A 291 0.20 -17.77 -12.86
C TYR A 291 -0.07 -17.79 -14.39
N ASN A 292 -1.29 -18.10 -14.83
CA ASN A 292 -1.60 -18.34 -16.25
C ASN A 292 -2.23 -17.15 -17.00
N ALA A 293 -2.21 -15.94 -16.44
CA ALA A 293 -2.78 -14.76 -17.10
C ALA A 293 -1.73 -13.82 -17.73
N VAL A 294 -0.45 -14.22 -17.80
CA VAL A 294 0.66 -13.41 -18.39
C VAL A 294 1.36 -14.16 -19.52
N THR A 295 0.66 -15.08 -20.18
CA THR A 295 1.13 -15.67 -21.44
C THR A 295 -0.01 -15.61 -22.44
N VAL A 296 0.32 -15.19 -23.67
CA VAL A 296 -0.53 -14.98 -24.87
C VAL A 296 -0.98 -13.53 -25.07
N ASP A 297 -0.13 -12.76 -25.78
CA ASP A 297 -0.49 -12.18 -27.08
C ASP A 297 0.78 -11.61 -27.77
N GLU A 298 1.57 -12.50 -28.37
CA GLU A 298 2.41 -12.17 -29.52
C GLU A 298 1.91 -13.05 -30.68
N GLY A 299 1.28 -12.44 -31.68
CA GLY A 299 0.67 -13.20 -32.78
C GLY A 299 -0.01 -12.37 -33.87
N SER A 300 0.82 -11.77 -34.72
CA SER A 300 0.59 -11.54 -36.16
C SER A 300 -0.63 -10.72 -36.63
N CYS A 301 -0.37 -9.46 -37.01
CA CYS A 301 -1.03 -8.84 -38.16
C CYS A 301 -0.31 -9.26 -39.44
N SER A 302 -1.07 -9.85 -40.37
CA SER A 302 -0.86 -9.80 -41.82
C SER A 302 -2.20 -9.43 -42.44
#